data_AF-A0A314KLA4-F1
#
_entry.id   AF-A0A314KLA4-F1
#
_cell.length_a   1.000
_cell.length_b   1.000
_cell.length_c   1.000
_cell.angle_alpha   90.00
_cell.angle_beta   90.00
_cell.angle_gamma   90.00
#
_symmetry.space_group_name_H-M   'P 1'
#
loop_
_entity.id
_entity.type
_entity.pdbx_description
1 polymer ?
#
loop_
_entity_poly.entity_id
_entity_poly.type
_entity_poly.pdbx_seq_one_letter_code
_entity_poly.pdbx_strand_id
1 'polypeptide(L)'
;MLLNEIELMIKNVEDSKLYAGMLFELERNETIQNHLFPLLGPHSHVQIEVYDPGFSSADIIVLKERGFEVLNIDENCKRQVQRPTMFYMPVPSYCLIGNLLGANWSSSCINQIFLLTNSFRDALTTISPCSLNRETVQRLERIIPFTTEVDIKTSYSEIYTNVFSKFAWHFFDVDPNIDMETSLPVTEIIAYKRNDKEDCSWLDMQRSLEENILEDMQIDISSEIWAQFFGEYRGPRRLRCNSVPPPPGWIKLNIYGIGKAGDQQGRYSGVFQDETGMLLGSYSGTVHVEDNVIAGLEALREGLVKSVEGNTNAQKLIVESDNVILVQYVNGHPEPNEMTMCRLKEIFDLLERIT
;
A
#
# COMPACT_ATOMS: atom_id res chain seq x y z
N MET A 1 -18.44 -36.07 7.68
CA MET A 1 -18.14 -35.70 9.08
C MET A 1 -17.90 -34.20 9.19
N LEU A 2 -16.88 -33.65 8.52
CA LEU A 2 -16.60 -32.21 8.52
C LEU A 2 -17.75 -31.33 8.01
N LEU A 3 -18.38 -31.66 6.88
CA LEU A 3 -19.56 -30.92 6.36
C LEU A 3 -20.71 -30.86 7.38
N ASN A 4 -21.00 -31.97 8.05
CA ASN A 4 -22.05 -32.04 9.07
C ASN A 4 -21.70 -31.18 10.30
N GLU A 5 -20.44 -31.12 10.70
CA GLU A 5 -19.99 -30.25 11.79
C GLU A 5 -20.12 -28.77 11.40
N ILE A 6 -19.79 -28.42 10.15
CA ILE A 6 -19.94 -27.06 9.63
C ILE A 6 -21.42 -26.67 9.55
N GLU A 7 -22.30 -27.57 9.10
CA GLU A 7 -23.75 -27.34 9.12
C GLU A 7 -24.29 -27.14 10.54
N LEU A 8 -23.82 -27.95 11.49
CA LEU A 8 -24.19 -27.79 12.89
C LEU A 8 -23.71 -26.44 13.44
N MET A 9 -22.49 -26.00 13.09
CA MET A 9 -21.96 -24.71 13.50
C MET A 9 -22.72 -23.53 12.88
N ILE A 10 -23.06 -23.60 11.59
CA ILE A 10 -23.91 -22.59 10.93
C ILE A 10 -25.25 -22.49 11.65
N LYS A 11 -25.91 -23.63 11.90
CA LYS A 11 -27.19 -23.65 12.61
C LYS A 11 -27.07 -23.09 14.03
N ASN A 12 -26.00 -23.43 14.75
CA ASN A 12 -25.74 -22.87 16.08
C ASN A 12 -25.56 -21.33 16.04
N VAL A 13 -24.96 -20.80 14.97
CA VAL A 13 -24.86 -19.35 14.77
C VAL A 13 -26.23 -18.75 14.45
N GLU A 14 -26.99 -19.34 13.54
CA GLU A 14 -28.35 -18.88 13.18
C GLU A 14 -29.30 -18.87 14.39
N ASP A 15 -29.20 -19.87 15.26
CA ASP A 15 -29.99 -19.99 16.50
C ASP A 15 -29.45 -19.10 17.65
N SER A 16 -28.31 -18.40 17.45
CA SER A 16 -27.69 -17.57 18.49
C SER A 16 -28.41 -16.22 18.67
N LYS A 17 -28.35 -15.67 19.89
CA LYS A 17 -28.89 -14.32 20.14
C LYS A 17 -28.09 -13.25 19.42
N LEU A 18 -26.79 -13.48 19.18
CA LEU A 18 -25.95 -12.62 18.35
C LEU A 18 -26.54 -12.47 16.94
N TYR A 19 -26.80 -13.58 16.25
CA TYR A 19 -27.35 -13.56 14.90
C TYR A 19 -28.75 -12.94 14.87
N ALA A 20 -29.62 -13.32 15.81
CA ALA A 20 -30.94 -12.72 15.95
C ALA A 20 -30.87 -11.21 16.22
N GLY A 21 -29.91 -10.74 17.03
CA GLY A 21 -29.68 -9.33 17.31
C GLY A 21 -29.16 -8.56 16.09
N MET A 22 -28.22 -9.13 15.34
CA MET A 22 -27.75 -8.54 14.08
C MET A 22 -28.87 -8.44 13.05
N LEU A 23 -29.68 -9.49 12.91
CA LEU A 23 -30.85 -9.49 12.02
C LEU A 23 -31.86 -8.42 12.44
N PHE A 24 -32.17 -8.33 13.74
CA PHE A 24 -33.07 -7.32 14.28
C PHE A 24 -32.57 -5.89 14.00
N GLU A 25 -31.27 -5.61 14.18
CA GLU A 25 -30.70 -4.30 13.85
C GLU A 25 -30.79 -4.03 12.33
N LEU A 26 -30.44 -4.98 11.47
CA LEU A 26 -30.59 -4.83 10.01
C LEU A 26 -32.05 -4.57 9.59
N GLU A 27 -33.02 -5.20 10.26
CA GLU A 27 -34.44 -5.08 9.95
C GLU A 27 -35.13 -3.83 10.53
N ARG A 28 -34.58 -3.24 11.60
CA ARG A 28 -35.29 -2.17 12.35
C ARG A 28 -34.49 -0.91 12.56
N ASN A 29 -33.18 -0.92 12.36
CA ASN A 29 -32.35 0.26 12.50
C ASN A 29 -32.47 1.11 11.23
N GLU A 30 -33.27 2.18 11.32
CA GLU A 30 -33.53 3.08 10.19
C GLU A 30 -32.25 3.66 9.59
N THR A 31 -31.22 3.95 10.40
CA THR A 31 -29.93 4.43 9.90
C THR A 31 -29.26 3.40 9.02
N ILE A 32 -29.17 2.15 9.49
CA ILE A 32 -28.57 1.04 8.70
C ILE A 32 -29.36 0.84 7.41
N GLN A 33 -30.68 0.83 7.48
CA GLN A 33 -31.54 0.66 6.30
C GLN A 33 -31.41 1.78 5.28
N ASN A 34 -31.40 3.03 5.75
CA ASN A 34 -31.27 4.21 4.89
C ASN A 34 -29.94 4.25 4.14
N HIS A 35 -28.87 3.68 4.69
CA HIS A 35 -27.59 3.55 3.99
C HIS A 35 -27.49 2.29 3.13
N LEU A 36 -27.97 1.13 3.62
CA LEU A 36 -27.86 -0.13 2.88
C LEU A 36 -28.75 -0.19 1.65
N PHE A 37 -30.01 0.24 1.73
CA PHE A 37 -30.96 0.08 0.63
C PHE A 37 -30.53 0.83 -0.66
N PRO A 38 -30.06 2.09 -0.61
CA PRO A 38 -29.55 2.77 -1.81
C PRO A 38 -28.34 2.08 -2.44
N LEU A 39 -27.46 1.49 -1.61
CA LEU A 39 -26.24 0.82 -2.07
C LEU A 39 -26.52 -0.56 -2.66
N LEU A 40 -27.41 -1.34 -2.05
CA LEU A 40 -27.75 -2.69 -2.49
C LEU A 40 -28.75 -2.73 -3.64
N GLY A 41 -29.56 -1.67 -3.82
CA GLY A 41 -30.55 -1.60 -4.90
C GLY A 41 -31.48 -2.82 -4.98
N PRO A 42 -32.07 -3.13 -6.14
CA PRO A 42 -32.88 -4.33 -6.36
C PRO A 42 -32.04 -5.57 -6.69
N HIS A 43 -30.74 -5.59 -6.37
CA HIS A 43 -29.85 -6.67 -6.77
C HIS A 43 -30.27 -8.01 -6.14
N SER A 44 -30.59 -8.99 -6.98
CA SER A 44 -31.04 -10.33 -6.55
C SER A 44 -29.90 -11.33 -6.31
N HIS A 45 -28.66 -10.93 -6.61
CA HIS A 45 -27.48 -11.79 -6.51
C HIS A 45 -26.30 -11.01 -5.94
N VAL A 46 -25.73 -11.51 -4.85
CA VAL A 46 -24.51 -11.00 -4.22
C VAL A 46 -23.39 -11.99 -4.51
N GLN A 47 -22.32 -11.53 -5.15
CA GLN A 47 -21.08 -12.29 -5.28
C GLN A 47 -20.31 -12.17 -3.97
N ILE A 48 -19.92 -13.29 -3.37
CA ILE A 48 -19.15 -13.29 -2.13
C ILE A 48 -17.75 -13.82 -2.41
N GLU A 49 -16.77 -12.93 -2.28
CA GLU A 49 -15.35 -13.22 -2.41
C GLU A 49 -14.72 -13.31 -1.01
N VAL A 50 -13.89 -14.32 -0.77
CA VAL A 50 -13.23 -14.57 0.52
C VAL A 50 -11.73 -14.80 0.36
N TYR A 51 -10.96 -14.28 1.31
CA TYR A 51 -9.52 -14.46 1.39
C TYR A 51 -9.08 -14.50 2.85
N ASP A 52 -8.27 -15.50 3.20
CA ASP A 52 -7.52 -15.55 4.45
C ASP A 52 -6.23 -16.35 4.18
N PRO A 53 -5.03 -15.81 4.48
CA PRO A 53 -3.78 -16.53 4.30
C PRO A 53 -3.68 -17.81 5.16
N GLY A 54 -4.52 -17.94 6.19
CA GLY A 54 -4.63 -19.11 7.05
C GLY A 54 -5.54 -20.21 6.51
N PHE A 55 -6.22 -20.03 5.37
CA PHE A 55 -7.08 -21.07 4.81
C PHE A 55 -6.26 -22.32 4.42
N SER A 56 -6.69 -23.47 4.94
CA SER A 56 -6.22 -24.78 4.51
C SER A 56 -6.89 -25.22 3.22
N SER A 57 -6.37 -26.26 2.57
CA SER A 57 -7.02 -26.86 1.39
C SER A 57 -8.45 -27.35 1.68
N ALA A 58 -8.74 -27.78 2.91
CA ALA A 58 -10.08 -28.19 3.31
C ALA A 58 -11.04 -26.99 3.37
N ASP A 59 -10.59 -25.85 3.93
CA ASP A 59 -11.38 -24.61 4.00
C ASP A 59 -11.75 -24.13 2.59
N ILE A 60 -10.77 -24.11 1.68
CA ILE A 60 -10.97 -23.70 0.29
C ILE A 60 -12.00 -24.59 -0.42
N ILE A 61 -11.93 -25.90 -0.24
CA ILE A 61 -12.89 -26.84 -0.85
C ILE A 61 -14.30 -26.58 -0.32
N VAL A 62 -14.47 -26.48 1.00
CA VAL A 62 -15.78 -26.25 1.60
C VAL A 62 -16.37 -24.90 1.19
N LEU A 63 -15.58 -23.84 1.17
CA LEU A 63 -16.01 -22.51 0.73
C LEU A 63 -16.49 -22.54 -0.73
N LYS A 64 -15.75 -23.21 -1.62
CA LYS A 64 -16.15 -23.37 -3.03
C LYS A 64 -17.41 -24.21 -3.20
N GLU A 65 -17.55 -25.32 -2.45
CA GLU A 65 -18.76 -26.15 -2.46
C GLU A 65 -20.02 -25.38 -2.01
N ARG A 66 -19.82 -24.33 -1.20
CA ARG A 66 -20.89 -23.45 -0.70
C ARG A 66 -21.14 -22.21 -1.57
N GLY A 67 -20.44 -22.09 -2.70
CA GLY A 67 -20.64 -21.02 -3.67
C GLY A 67 -19.86 -19.73 -3.37
N PHE A 68 -18.90 -19.75 -2.45
CA PHE A 68 -17.97 -18.63 -2.25
C PHE A 68 -16.87 -18.66 -3.31
N GLU A 69 -16.46 -17.48 -3.77
CA GLU A 69 -15.27 -17.33 -4.59
C GLU A 69 -14.05 -17.13 -3.68
N VAL A 70 -13.14 -18.10 -3.68
CA VAL A 70 -11.91 -18.02 -2.89
C VAL A 70 -10.82 -17.34 -3.71
N LEU A 71 -10.37 -16.18 -3.25
CA LEU A 71 -9.27 -15.44 -3.87
C LEU A 71 -7.94 -16.16 -3.64
N ASN A 72 -7.07 -16.13 -4.64
CA ASN A 72 -5.75 -16.79 -4.62
C ASN A 72 -4.58 -15.80 -4.53
N ILE A 73 -4.86 -14.50 -4.49
CA ILE A 73 -3.88 -13.42 -4.45
C ILE A 73 -4.10 -12.62 -3.17
N ASP A 74 -3.01 -12.39 -2.43
CA ASP A 74 -3.02 -11.47 -1.29
C ASP A 74 -3.01 -10.01 -1.77
N GLU A 75 -4.19 -9.40 -1.78
CA GLU A 75 -4.32 -7.99 -2.14
C GLU A 75 -3.98 -7.04 -1.00
N ASN A 76 -3.62 -7.56 0.19
CA ASN A 76 -3.33 -6.77 1.38
C ASN A 76 -4.45 -5.78 1.74
N CYS A 77 -5.71 -6.16 1.49
CA CYS A 77 -6.91 -5.33 1.63
C CYS A 77 -6.93 -4.07 0.74
N LYS A 78 -6.21 -4.06 -0.38
CA LYS A 78 -6.17 -2.93 -1.34
C LYS A 78 -7.13 -3.10 -2.53
N ARG A 79 -8.19 -3.91 -2.37
CA ARG A 79 -9.20 -4.07 -3.42
C ARG A 79 -9.84 -2.71 -3.72
N GLN A 80 -9.63 -2.23 -4.94
CA GLN A 80 -10.29 -1.01 -5.41
C GLN A 80 -11.73 -1.32 -5.81
N VAL A 81 -12.65 -0.45 -5.40
CA VAL A 81 -14.08 -0.59 -5.60
C VAL A 81 -14.54 0.20 -6.83
N GLN A 82 -15.43 -0.41 -7.61
CA GLN A 82 -16.05 0.19 -8.81
C GLN A 82 -17.58 0.09 -8.79
N ARG A 83 -18.13 -0.60 -7.79
CA ARG A 83 -19.57 -0.85 -7.58
C ARG A 83 -19.84 -0.95 -6.09
N PRO A 84 -21.08 -0.76 -5.59
CA PRO A 84 -21.40 -0.96 -4.19
C PRO A 84 -20.86 -2.29 -3.65
N THR A 85 -20.01 -2.22 -2.61
CA THR A 85 -19.25 -3.36 -2.11
C THR A 85 -19.25 -3.38 -0.59
N MET A 86 -19.63 -4.52 -0.01
CA MET A 86 -19.46 -4.77 1.42
C MET A 86 -18.06 -5.31 1.68
N PHE A 87 -17.35 -4.71 2.63
CA PHE A 87 -16.19 -5.37 3.23
C PHE A 87 -16.56 -5.89 4.63
N TYR A 88 -16.28 -7.17 4.87
CA TYR A 88 -16.35 -7.78 6.19
C TYR A 88 -14.94 -8.09 6.66
N MET A 89 -14.49 -7.41 7.70
CA MET A 89 -13.12 -7.49 8.21
C MET A 89 -13.17 -7.59 9.74
N PRO A 90 -13.24 -8.81 10.32
CA PRO A 90 -13.25 -8.98 11.76
C PRO A 90 -11.86 -8.84 12.38
N VAL A 91 -11.74 -7.93 13.36
CA VAL A 91 -10.51 -7.68 14.13
C VAL A 91 -9.27 -7.50 13.24
N PRO A 92 -9.33 -6.63 12.22
CA PRO A 92 -8.23 -6.49 11.30
C PRO A 92 -7.08 -5.75 11.99
N SER A 93 -5.86 -6.05 11.55
CA SER A 93 -4.74 -5.13 11.79
C SER A 93 -5.09 -3.76 11.23
N TYR A 94 -4.78 -2.68 11.96
CA TYR A 94 -5.11 -1.32 11.55
C TYR A 94 -4.52 -0.95 10.18
N CYS A 95 -3.36 -1.52 9.82
CA CYS A 95 -2.76 -1.34 8.50
C CYS A 95 -3.68 -1.82 7.35
N LEU A 96 -4.51 -2.85 7.58
CA LEU A 96 -5.44 -3.36 6.58
C LEU A 96 -6.62 -2.40 6.37
N ILE A 97 -7.09 -1.74 7.44
CA ILE A 97 -8.07 -0.65 7.32
C ILE A 97 -7.44 0.51 6.54
N GLY A 98 -6.21 0.90 6.87
CA GLY A 98 -5.48 1.96 6.18
C GLY A 98 -5.26 1.66 4.70
N ASN A 99 -4.97 0.41 4.34
CA ASN A 99 -4.82 -0.04 2.96
C ASN A 99 -6.14 0.04 2.18
N LEU A 100 -7.25 -0.41 2.79
CA LEU A 100 -8.58 -0.35 2.18
C LEU A 100 -8.99 1.09 1.89
N LEU A 101 -8.85 1.97 2.89
CA LEU A 101 -9.15 3.39 2.74
C LEU A 101 -8.24 4.01 1.67
N GLY A 102 -6.94 3.72 1.71
CA GLY A 102 -5.96 4.27 0.77
C GLY A 102 -6.21 3.86 -0.68
N ALA A 103 -6.54 2.59 -0.94
CA ALA A 103 -6.85 2.10 -2.28
C ALA A 103 -8.14 2.72 -2.86
N ASN A 104 -8.99 3.29 -2.00
CA ASN A 104 -10.29 3.83 -2.37
C ASN A 104 -10.43 5.31 -2.00
N TRP A 105 -9.33 6.06 -1.83
CA TRP A 105 -9.31 7.42 -1.30
C TRP A 105 -9.82 8.49 -2.28
N SER A 106 -11.06 8.34 -2.72
CA SER A 106 -11.81 9.28 -3.54
C SER A 106 -13.30 9.15 -3.22
N SER A 107 -14.05 10.24 -3.30
CA SER A 107 -15.49 10.24 -3.00
C SER A 107 -16.26 9.25 -3.88
N SER A 108 -15.84 9.09 -5.14
CA SER A 108 -16.41 8.12 -6.08
C SER A 108 -16.21 6.67 -5.65
N CYS A 109 -15.11 6.33 -4.96
CA CYS A 109 -14.85 4.95 -4.51
C CYS A 109 -15.37 4.71 -3.09
N ILE A 110 -15.03 5.59 -2.14
CA ILE A 110 -15.34 5.41 -0.72
C ILE A 110 -16.84 5.38 -0.44
N ASN A 111 -17.64 6.21 -1.14
CA ASN A 111 -19.10 6.20 -0.97
C ASN A 111 -19.77 4.92 -1.49
N GLN A 112 -19.04 4.06 -2.21
CA GLN A 112 -19.53 2.75 -2.63
C GLN A 112 -19.24 1.65 -1.60
N ILE A 113 -18.52 1.97 -0.53
CA ILE A 113 -18.13 1.02 0.51
C ILE A 113 -19.11 1.12 1.68
N PHE A 114 -19.55 -0.05 2.16
CA PHE A 114 -20.07 -0.21 3.49
C PHE A 114 -19.26 -1.28 4.20
N LEU A 115 -18.78 -0.95 5.40
CA LEU A 115 -17.75 -1.73 6.07
C LEU A 115 -18.28 -2.23 7.41
N LEU A 116 -18.15 -3.54 7.61
CA LEU A 116 -18.43 -4.21 8.86
C LEU A 116 -17.11 -4.64 9.49
N THR A 117 -16.69 -3.91 10.51
CA THR A 117 -15.39 -4.09 11.18
C THR A 117 -15.42 -3.52 12.60
N ASN A 118 -14.28 -3.45 13.28
CA ASN A 118 -14.18 -2.82 14.59
C ASN A 118 -14.27 -1.30 14.48
N SER A 119 -14.87 -0.67 15.49
CA SER A 119 -15.11 0.76 15.57
C SER A 119 -13.85 1.58 15.25
N PHE A 120 -13.98 2.54 14.33
CA PHE A 120 -12.89 3.47 13.96
C PHE A 120 -12.52 4.39 15.11
N ARG A 121 -13.52 4.85 15.86
CA ARG A 121 -13.31 5.69 17.06
C ARG A 121 -12.52 4.92 18.11
N ASP A 122 -12.90 3.68 18.39
CA ASP A 122 -12.18 2.83 19.33
C ASP A 122 -10.78 2.47 18.81
N ALA A 123 -10.64 2.20 17.52
CA ALA A 123 -9.35 1.93 16.88
C ALA A 123 -8.37 3.09 17.12
N LEU A 124 -8.79 4.34 16.89
CA LEU A 124 -7.94 5.52 17.13
C LEU A 124 -7.49 5.67 18.59
N THR A 125 -8.28 5.22 19.57
CA THR A 125 -7.84 5.25 20.98
C THR A 125 -6.75 4.21 21.30
N THR A 126 -6.63 3.16 20.48
CA THR A 126 -5.79 1.99 20.74
C THR A 126 -4.55 1.95 19.84
N ILE A 127 -4.62 2.52 18.62
CA ILE A 127 -3.51 2.56 17.67
C ILE A 127 -2.34 3.34 18.27
N SER A 128 -1.16 2.72 18.29
CA SER A 128 0.09 3.45 18.55
C SER A 128 0.42 4.33 17.33
N PRO A 129 0.56 5.66 17.49
CA PRO A 129 0.88 6.60 16.42
C PRO A 129 2.38 6.56 16.08
N CYS A 130 2.90 5.36 15.82
CA CYS A 130 4.25 5.19 15.29
C CYS A 130 4.23 5.34 13.75
N SER A 131 5.42 5.53 13.16
CA SER A 131 5.58 5.79 11.72
C SER A 131 4.88 4.76 10.80
N LEU A 132 4.73 3.51 11.25
CA LEU A 132 4.06 2.44 10.51
C LEU A 132 2.55 2.63 10.37
N ASN A 133 1.90 3.24 11.37
CA ASN A 133 0.44 3.42 11.41
C ASN A 133 0.01 4.85 11.10
N ARG A 134 0.96 5.77 10.90
CA ARG A 134 0.69 7.21 10.74
C ARG A 134 -0.29 7.50 9.62
N GLU A 135 -0.11 6.84 8.47
CA GLU A 135 -0.98 7.02 7.30
C GLU A 135 -2.40 6.49 7.57
N THR A 136 -2.51 5.34 8.23
CA THR A 136 -3.79 4.78 8.69
C THR A 136 -4.49 5.75 9.64
N VAL A 137 -3.78 6.28 10.64
CA VAL A 137 -4.34 7.23 11.61
C VAL A 137 -4.84 8.48 10.90
N GLN A 138 -4.04 9.05 9.98
CA GLN A 138 -4.45 10.23 9.22
C GLN A 138 -5.69 9.99 8.37
N ARG A 139 -5.78 8.84 7.69
CA ARG A 139 -6.98 8.47 6.92
C ARG A 139 -8.19 8.32 7.82
N LEU A 140 -8.05 7.62 8.95
CA LEU A 140 -9.13 7.45 9.91
C LEU A 140 -9.63 8.80 10.46
N GLU A 141 -8.72 9.66 10.89
CA GLU A 141 -9.06 11.00 11.38
C GLU A 141 -9.79 11.84 10.34
N ARG A 142 -9.34 11.81 9.08
CA ARG A 142 -9.95 12.58 7.98
C ARG A 142 -11.30 12.03 7.54
N ILE A 143 -11.52 10.72 7.60
CA ILE A 143 -12.76 10.09 7.12
C ILE A 143 -13.86 10.04 8.18
N ILE A 144 -13.51 9.99 9.47
CA ILE A 144 -14.48 9.89 10.58
C ILE A 144 -15.59 10.94 10.53
N PRO A 145 -15.34 12.23 10.22
CA PRO A 145 -16.40 13.24 10.11
C PRO A 145 -17.44 12.93 9.02
N PHE A 146 -17.05 12.13 8.02
CA PHE A 146 -17.87 11.70 6.88
C PHE A 146 -18.31 10.24 7.02
N THR A 147 -18.14 9.64 8.19
CA THR A 147 -18.48 8.25 8.46
C THR A 147 -19.65 8.20 9.45
N THR A 148 -20.76 7.62 9.02
CA THR A 148 -21.83 7.18 9.92
C THR A 148 -21.47 5.82 10.46
N GLU A 149 -21.13 5.79 11.75
CA GLU A 149 -20.73 4.58 12.47
C GLU A 149 -21.89 4.12 13.37
N VAL A 150 -22.31 2.86 13.22
CA VAL A 150 -23.43 2.26 13.98
C VAL A 150 -22.94 1.02 14.71
N ASP A 151 -22.75 1.14 16.03
CA ASP A 151 -22.28 0.05 16.89
C ASP A 151 -23.26 -1.13 16.92
N ILE A 152 -22.72 -2.35 16.84
CA ILE A 152 -23.47 -3.57 17.07
C ILE A 152 -23.50 -3.83 18.57
N LYS A 153 -24.68 -3.62 19.17
CA LYS A 153 -24.90 -3.86 20.60
C LYS A 153 -25.01 -5.35 20.88
N THR A 154 -23.89 -5.99 21.21
CA THR A 154 -23.89 -7.37 21.71
C THR A 154 -24.06 -7.37 23.23
N SER A 155 -25.04 -8.11 23.76
CA SER A 155 -25.11 -8.35 25.21
C SER A 155 -23.91 -9.20 25.63
N TYR A 156 -23.11 -8.71 26.58
CA TYR A 156 -21.81 -9.21 27.04
C TYR A 156 -21.75 -10.65 27.59
N SER A 157 -22.79 -11.47 27.41
CA SER A 157 -22.92 -12.79 28.06
C SER A 157 -22.69 -14.00 27.13
N GLU A 158 -22.08 -13.87 25.96
CA GLU A 158 -21.99 -14.97 24.99
C GLU A 158 -20.57 -15.35 24.53
N ILE A 159 -20.44 -16.59 24.04
CA ILE A 159 -19.21 -17.35 23.79
C ILE A 159 -18.26 -16.69 22.76
N TYR A 160 -18.75 -15.68 22.02
CA TYR A 160 -18.04 -14.99 20.94
C TYR A 160 -17.66 -13.53 21.27
N THR A 161 -17.75 -13.13 22.55
CA THR A 161 -17.55 -11.74 23.01
C THR A 161 -16.27 -11.10 22.52
N ASN A 162 -15.17 -11.85 22.38
CA ASN A 162 -13.90 -11.27 21.95
C ASN A 162 -13.87 -10.93 20.45
N VAL A 163 -14.46 -11.78 19.59
CA VAL A 163 -14.40 -11.63 18.13
C VAL A 163 -15.28 -10.49 17.63
N PHE A 164 -16.44 -10.30 18.28
CA PHE A 164 -17.40 -9.24 17.95
C PHE A 164 -17.38 -8.08 18.96
N SER A 165 -16.34 -7.99 19.79
CA SER A 165 -16.19 -6.83 20.68
C SER A 165 -15.98 -5.57 19.84
N LYS A 166 -16.74 -4.51 20.15
CA LYS A 166 -16.60 -3.18 19.53
C LYS A 166 -16.79 -3.20 18.00
N PHE A 167 -17.67 -4.07 17.51
CA PHE A 167 -18.02 -4.17 16.10
C PHE A 167 -19.01 -3.06 15.71
N ALA A 168 -18.83 -2.48 14.53
CA ALA A 168 -19.69 -1.41 14.03
C ALA A 168 -19.86 -1.51 12.50
N TRP A 169 -21.00 -1.03 12.03
CA TRP A 169 -21.22 -0.69 10.63
C TRP A 169 -20.64 0.70 10.35
N HIS A 170 -20.02 0.86 9.19
CA HIS A 170 -19.46 2.13 8.74
C HIS A 170 -20.00 2.43 7.34
N PHE A 171 -20.65 3.58 7.21
CA PHE A 171 -21.17 4.11 5.95
C PHE A 171 -20.52 5.46 5.67
N PHE A 172 -20.02 5.65 4.47
CA PHE A 172 -19.33 6.88 4.08
C PHE A 172 -20.24 7.80 3.27
N ASP A 173 -20.19 9.09 3.56
CA ASP A 173 -20.90 10.14 2.83
C ASP A 173 -19.99 11.35 2.63
N VAL A 174 -19.14 11.27 1.61
CA VAL A 174 -18.25 12.36 1.19
C VAL A 174 -18.85 13.07 -0.02
N ASP A 175 -19.01 14.39 0.05
CA ASP A 175 -19.49 15.17 -1.10
C ASP A 175 -18.57 14.92 -2.32
N PRO A 176 -19.12 14.59 -3.51
CA PRO A 176 -18.33 14.35 -4.72
C PRO A 176 -17.38 15.49 -5.10
N ASN A 177 -17.67 16.73 -4.69
CA ASN A 177 -16.86 17.91 -4.97
C ASN A 177 -15.72 18.13 -3.96
N ILE A 178 -15.71 17.37 -2.85
CA ILE A 178 -14.59 17.42 -1.90
C ILE A 178 -13.43 16.66 -2.51
N ASP A 179 -12.32 17.37 -2.71
CA ASP A 179 -11.04 16.73 -2.93
C ASP A 179 -10.57 16.11 -1.61
N MET A 180 -10.73 14.79 -1.49
CA MET A 180 -10.37 14.04 -0.29
C MET A 180 -8.87 14.12 0.05
N GLU A 181 -8.05 14.50 -0.92
CA GLU A 181 -6.63 14.65 -0.73
C GLU A 181 -6.28 16.00 -0.07
N THR A 182 -6.94 17.10 -0.47
CA THR A 182 -6.56 18.47 -0.08
C THR A 182 -7.56 19.15 0.86
N SER A 183 -8.83 18.72 0.85
CA SER A 183 -9.95 19.49 1.42
C SER A 183 -10.54 18.89 2.69
N LEU A 184 -10.16 17.67 3.08
CA LEU A 184 -10.60 17.09 4.36
C LEU A 184 -9.86 17.76 5.52
N PRO A 185 -10.56 18.13 6.60
CA PRO A 185 -9.95 18.83 7.73
C PRO A 185 -8.80 18.01 8.30
N VAL A 186 -7.61 18.62 8.33
CA VAL A 186 -6.55 18.18 9.22
C VAL A 186 -7.03 18.56 10.62
N THR A 187 -7.50 17.60 11.39
CA THR A 187 -7.93 17.88 12.76
C THR A 187 -6.74 18.47 13.50
N GLU A 188 -6.79 19.79 13.79
CA GLU A 188 -5.86 20.42 14.72
C GLU A 188 -6.10 19.76 16.07
N ILE A 189 -5.15 18.93 16.47
CA ILE A 189 -5.13 18.26 17.74
C ILE A 189 -5.29 19.29 18.87
N ILE A 190 -6.40 19.20 19.61
CA ILE A 190 -6.48 19.71 20.98
C ILE A 190 -6.12 18.53 21.88
N ALA A 191 -4.89 18.56 22.39
CA ALA A 191 -4.27 17.62 23.34
C ALA A 191 -3.41 16.46 22.76
N TYR A 192 -2.34 16.81 22.03
CA TYR A 192 -1.10 16.02 22.12
C TYR A 192 0.01 16.95 22.58
N LYS A 193 0.58 16.64 23.76
CA LYS A 193 1.85 17.22 24.19
C LYS A 193 2.90 16.81 23.15
N ARG A 194 3.17 17.73 22.22
CA ARG A 194 4.35 17.74 21.37
C ARG A 194 5.58 17.50 22.23
N ASN A 195 6.30 16.43 21.96
CA ASN A 195 7.73 16.42 22.20
C ASN A 195 8.39 16.68 20.85
N ASP A 196 8.82 17.94 20.71
CA ASP A 196 9.90 18.48 19.89
C ASP A 196 10.35 17.77 18.60
N LYS A 197 10.20 18.54 17.52
CA LYS A 197 11.14 18.77 16.39
C LYS A 197 11.20 17.85 15.17
N GLU A 198 10.47 16.75 15.09
CA GLU A 198 10.36 16.00 13.83
C GLU A 198 8.95 15.43 13.77
N ASP A 199 8.08 15.90 12.85
CA ASP A 199 6.93 15.11 12.36
C ASP A 199 5.97 15.97 11.51
N CYS A 200 6.45 16.41 10.35
CA CYS A 200 5.55 16.66 9.21
C CYS A 200 5.30 15.33 8.49
N SER A 201 4.09 15.13 7.99
CA SER A 201 3.65 14.00 7.16
C SER A 201 4.43 13.93 5.84
N TRP A 202 4.83 12.74 5.37
CA TRP A 202 5.54 12.62 4.09
C TRP A 202 4.67 12.96 2.87
N LEU A 203 3.35 12.72 2.90
CA LEU A 203 2.45 13.15 1.83
C LEU A 203 2.27 14.68 1.82
N ASP A 204 2.26 15.32 3.00
CA ASP A 204 2.22 16.78 3.10
C ASP A 204 3.59 17.39 2.73
N MET A 205 4.71 16.70 2.99
CA MET A 205 6.05 17.08 2.51
C MET A 205 6.26 16.78 1.03
N GLN A 206 5.70 15.71 0.47
CA GLN A 206 5.77 15.39 -0.96
C GLN A 206 4.90 16.34 -1.75
N ARG A 207 3.69 16.66 -1.30
CA ARG A 207 2.82 17.63 -1.95
C ARG A 207 3.33 19.06 -1.78
N SER A 208 3.83 19.44 -0.59
CA SER A 208 4.55 20.71 -0.43
C SER A 208 5.81 20.75 -1.28
N LEU A 209 6.56 19.66 -1.43
CA LEU A 209 7.72 19.58 -2.31
C LEU A 209 7.33 19.65 -3.79
N GLU A 210 6.24 19.01 -4.21
CA GLU A 210 5.74 19.04 -5.60
C GLU A 210 5.14 20.41 -5.95
N GLU A 211 4.40 21.04 -5.03
CA GLU A 211 3.88 22.41 -5.14
C GLU A 211 5.01 23.44 -5.14
N ASN A 212 5.99 23.32 -4.23
CA ASN A 212 7.19 24.17 -4.21
C ASN A 212 8.07 23.94 -5.46
N ILE A 213 8.22 22.71 -5.95
CA ILE A 213 8.92 22.41 -7.21
C ILE A 213 8.19 23.03 -8.40
N LEU A 214 6.85 23.00 -8.43
CA LEU A 214 6.04 23.61 -9.49
C LEU A 214 6.07 25.15 -9.47
N GLU A 215 6.15 25.76 -8.28
CA GLU A 215 6.35 27.21 -8.11
C GLU A 215 7.80 27.63 -8.43
N ASP A 216 8.79 26.85 -7.99
CA ASP A 216 10.22 27.15 -8.15
C ASP A 216 10.78 26.75 -9.52
N MET A 217 10.14 25.85 -10.28
CA MET A 217 10.43 25.61 -11.71
C MET A 217 10.10 26.83 -12.59
N GLN A 218 9.41 27.83 -12.05
CA GLN A 218 9.21 29.13 -12.70
C GLN A 218 10.34 30.12 -12.40
N ILE A 219 11.34 29.73 -11.59
CA ILE A 219 12.47 30.57 -11.17
C ILE A 219 13.79 29.81 -11.45
N ASP A 220 14.79 30.53 -11.96
CA ASP A 220 16.09 29.96 -12.32
C ASP A 220 16.98 29.80 -11.05
N ILE A 221 17.08 28.58 -10.49
CA ILE A 221 17.82 28.29 -9.25
C ILE A 221 19.00 27.33 -9.50
N SER A 222 20.15 27.57 -8.85
CA SER A 222 21.39 26.81 -9.04
C SER A 222 21.40 25.42 -8.35
N SER A 223 22.22 24.51 -8.88
CA SER A 223 22.32 23.09 -8.46
C SER A 223 22.73 22.84 -7.00
N GLU A 224 23.48 23.76 -6.38
CA GLU A 224 23.89 23.64 -4.97
C GLU A 224 22.75 23.90 -3.99
N ILE A 225 21.81 24.79 -4.36
CA ILE A 225 20.61 25.08 -3.56
C ILE A 225 19.64 23.90 -3.63
N TRP A 226 19.51 23.26 -4.80
CA TRP A 226 18.77 22.02 -4.97
C TRP A 226 19.29 20.88 -4.08
N ALA A 227 20.63 20.73 -3.99
CA ALA A 227 21.24 19.67 -3.19
C ALA A 227 21.00 19.83 -1.68
N GLN A 228 21.00 21.06 -1.17
CA GLN A 228 20.64 21.34 0.23
C GLN A 228 19.16 21.09 0.50
N PHE A 229 18.27 21.51 -0.40
CA PHE A 229 16.83 21.32 -0.27
C PHE A 229 16.45 19.83 -0.23
N PHE A 230 16.97 18.99 -1.14
CA PHE A 230 16.69 17.56 -1.12
C PHE A 230 17.36 16.79 0.04
N GLY A 231 18.39 17.37 0.67
CA GLY A 231 19.09 16.78 1.81
C GLY A 231 18.30 16.87 3.13
N GLU A 232 17.54 17.95 3.34
CA GLU A 232 16.78 18.17 4.59
C GLU A 232 15.39 17.51 4.59
N TYR A 233 14.75 17.30 3.43
CA TYR A 233 13.36 16.80 3.34
C TYR A 233 13.20 15.31 2.98
N ARG A 234 14.28 14.54 2.79
CA ARG A 234 14.21 13.09 2.50
C ARG A 234 14.33 12.24 3.77
N GLY A 235 13.20 11.78 4.31
CA GLY A 235 13.14 10.83 5.42
C GLY A 235 13.79 9.45 5.13
N PRO A 236 14.11 8.65 6.16
CA PRO A 236 14.94 7.45 6.03
C PRO A 236 14.25 6.25 5.33
N ARG A 237 15.03 5.59 4.46
CA ARG A 237 14.79 4.46 3.53
C ARG A 237 14.02 3.19 4.01
N ARG A 238 13.43 3.11 5.20
CA ARG A 238 12.93 1.82 5.75
C ARG A 238 11.51 1.37 5.33
N LEU A 239 10.74 2.17 4.58
CA LEU A 239 9.30 1.91 4.36
C LEU A 239 8.86 1.66 2.90
N ARG A 240 9.80 1.43 1.97
CA ARG A 240 9.50 1.00 0.58
C ARG A 240 10.10 -0.37 0.24
N CYS A 241 9.87 -1.38 1.09
CA CYS A 241 10.27 -2.77 0.82
C CYS A 241 9.07 -3.71 0.90
N ASN A 242 8.18 -3.65 -0.08
CA ASN A 242 7.43 -4.85 -0.47
C ASN A 242 8.06 -5.32 -1.77
N SER A 243 8.76 -6.47 -1.72
CA SER A 243 9.36 -7.11 -2.89
C SER A 243 8.23 -7.65 -3.77
N VAL A 244 7.66 -6.80 -4.62
CA VAL A 244 6.68 -7.24 -5.61
C VAL A 244 7.44 -7.98 -6.72
N PRO A 245 7.11 -9.25 -6.99
CA PRO A 245 7.72 -9.98 -8.10
C PRO A 245 7.34 -9.31 -9.43
N PRO A 246 8.24 -9.33 -10.43
CA PRO A 246 7.97 -8.77 -11.75
C PRO A 246 6.92 -9.60 -12.51
N PRO A 247 6.30 -9.06 -13.59
CA PRO A 247 5.32 -9.80 -14.38
C PRO A 247 5.90 -11.10 -14.97
N PRO A 248 5.05 -12.09 -15.32
CA PRO A 248 5.52 -13.33 -15.94
C PRO A 248 6.38 -13.07 -17.20
N GLY A 249 7.49 -13.77 -17.32
CA GLY A 249 8.51 -13.63 -18.37
C GLY A 249 9.53 -12.52 -18.14
N TRP A 250 9.49 -11.82 -17.00
CA TRP A 250 10.45 -10.78 -16.65
C TRP A 250 11.40 -11.20 -15.54
N ILE A 251 12.63 -10.70 -15.62
CA ILE A 251 13.56 -10.67 -14.50
C ILE A 251 13.60 -9.26 -13.93
N LYS A 252 13.61 -9.15 -12.60
CA LYS A 252 13.81 -7.90 -11.88
C LYS A 252 15.24 -7.77 -11.40
N LEU A 253 15.87 -6.65 -11.73
CA LEU A 253 17.21 -6.28 -11.27
C LEU A 253 17.10 -5.04 -10.38
N ASN A 254 17.28 -5.22 -9.07
CA ASN A 254 17.42 -4.11 -8.14
C ASN A 254 18.88 -3.70 -8.08
N ILE A 255 19.17 -2.41 -8.26
CA ILE A 255 20.53 -1.87 -8.18
C ILE A 255 20.67 -0.84 -7.07
N TYR A 256 21.88 -0.76 -6.52
CA TYR A 256 22.23 0.22 -5.52
C TYR A 256 23.68 0.64 -5.68
N GLY A 257 23.94 1.95 -5.61
CA GLY A 257 25.28 2.52 -5.65
C GLY A 257 25.42 3.65 -4.65
N ILE A 258 26.58 3.68 -3.97
CA ILE A 258 26.96 4.77 -3.08
C ILE A 258 28.40 5.18 -3.36
N GLY A 259 28.59 6.43 -3.75
CA GLY A 259 29.91 7.04 -3.89
C GLY A 259 30.48 7.42 -2.52
N LYS A 260 31.80 7.61 -2.45
CA LYS A 260 32.48 8.09 -1.25
C LYS A 260 33.59 9.06 -1.61
N ALA A 261 33.66 10.15 -0.83
CA ALA A 261 34.67 11.18 -1.00
C ALA A 261 36.02 10.81 -0.36
N GLY A 262 37.10 11.38 -0.89
CA GLY A 262 38.46 11.17 -0.40
C GLY A 262 39.03 9.79 -0.74
N ASP A 263 39.85 9.21 0.16
CA ASP A 263 40.54 7.93 -0.08
C ASP A 263 39.64 6.69 0.08
N GLN A 264 38.37 6.86 0.43
CA GLN A 264 37.43 5.75 0.63
C GLN A 264 36.78 5.33 -0.69
N GLN A 265 36.76 4.03 -0.99
CA GLN A 265 36.05 3.49 -2.14
C GLN A 265 34.53 3.55 -1.94
N GLY A 266 33.82 4.01 -2.96
CA GLY A 266 32.38 3.79 -3.13
C GLY A 266 32.07 2.31 -3.34
N ARG A 267 30.78 1.95 -3.28
CA ARG A 267 30.30 0.58 -3.41
C ARG A 267 29.09 0.53 -4.33
N TYR A 268 28.96 -0.59 -5.01
CA TYR A 268 27.78 -0.90 -5.79
C TYR A 268 27.33 -2.34 -5.56
N SER A 269 26.07 -2.62 -5.83
CA SER A 269 25.50 -3.96 -5.76
C SER A 269 24.24 -4.09 -6.61
N GLY A 270 23.89 -5.32 -6.95
CA GLY A 270 22.57 -5.61 -7.51
C GLY A 270 22.11 -7.02 -7.23
N VAL A 271 20.81 -7.23 -7.40
CA VAL A 271 20.09 -8.46 -7.04
C VAL A 271 19.08 -8.80 -8.14
N PHE A 272 19.11 -10.04 -8.61
CA PHE A 272 18.20 -10.56 -9.62
C PHE A 272 17.09 -11.41 -8.99
N GLN A 273 15.85 -11.16 -9.40
CA GLN A 273 14.67 -11.93 -8.99
C GLN A 273 13.88 -12.39 -10.22
N ASP A 274 13.36 -13.61 -10.18
CA ASP A 274 12.41 -14.08 -11.19
C ASP A 274 10.96 -13.64 -10.91
N GLU A 275 10.04 -14.00 -11.80
CA GLU A 275 8.59 -13.73 -11.72
C GLU A 275 7.90 -14.31 -10.48
N THR A 276 8.55 -15.22 -9.74
CA THR A 276 8.03 -15.77 -8.47
C THR A 276 8.61 -15.04 -7.26
N GLY A 277 9.53 -14.10 -7.48
CA GLY A 277 10.28 -13.42 -6.43
C GLY A 277 11.48 -14.22 -5.92
N MET A 278 11.82 -15.34 -6.57
CA MET A 278 12.99 -16.16 -6.21
C MET A 278 14.27 -15.44 -6.61
N LEU A 279 15.24 -15.40 -5.69
CA LEU A 279 16.57 -14.85 -5.92
C LEU A 279 17.34 -15.71 -6.92
N LEU A 280 17.65 -15.15 -8.09
CA LEU A 280 18.47 -15.81 -9.11
C LEU A 280 19.97 -15.62 -8.88
N GLY A 281 20.34 -14.48 -8.31
CA GLY A 281 21.73 -14.15 -8.03
C GLY A 281 21.91 -12.72 -7.53
N SER A 282 23.10 -12.42 -7.04
CA SER A 282 23.48 -11.08 -6.59
C SER A 282 24.94 -10.79 -6.90
N TYR A 283 25.29 -9.51 -6.88
CA TYR A 283 26.65 -9.04 -7.07
C TYR A 283 26.92 -7.79 -6.24
N SER A 284 28.20 -7.57 -5.96
CA SER A 284 28.67 -6.34 -5.31
C SER A 284 30.11 -6.09 -5.67
N GLY A 285 30.52 -4.83 -5.62
CA GLY A 285 31.89 -4.40 -5.89
C GLY A 285 32.21 -3.04 -5.30
N THR A 286 33.41 -2.56 -5.58
CA THR A 286 33.89 -1.24 -5.19
C THR A 286 34.16 -0.37 -6.40
N VAL A 287 34.02 0.94 -6.23
CA VAL A 287 34.17 1.93 -7.30
C VAL A 287 34.81 3.21 -6.75
N HIS A 288 35.75 3.79 -7.49
CA HIS A 288 36.45 5.02 -7.11
C HIS A 288 35.69 6.26 -7.60
N VAL A 289 34.51 6.50 -7.04
CA VAL A 289 33.69 7.68 -7.37
C VAL A 289 33.05 8.25 -6.11
N GLU A 290 32.94 9.57 -6.07
CA GLU A 290 32.23 10.28 -5.01
C GLU A 290 30.71 10.36 -5.29
N ASP A 291 30.33 10.28 -6.56
CA ASP A 291 28.96 10.45 -7.03
C ASP A 291 28.14 9.14 -6.94
N ASN A 292 27.00 9.22 -6.23
CA ASN A 292 26.05 8.12 -6.10
C ASN A 292 25.39 7.71 -7.41
N VAL A 293 25.18 8.65 -8.35
CA VAL A 293 24.67 8.38 -9.69
C VAL A 293 25.68 7.53 -10.46
N ILE A 294 26.95 7.92 -10.45
CA ILE A 294 28.00 7.16 -11.16
C ILE A 294 28.19 5.78 -10.52
N ALA A 295 28.18 5.68 -9.19
CA ALA A 295 28.22 4.38 -8.51
C ALA A 295 27.00 3.50 -8.84
N GLY A 296 25.82 4.12 -9.00
CA GLY A 296 24.61 3.43 -9.42
C GLY A 296 24.66 2.98 -10.89
N LEU A 297 25.23 3.81 -11.78
CA LEU A 297 25.45 3.44 -13.18
C LEU A 297 26.45 2.29 -13.30
N GLU A 298 27.46 2.25 -12.42
CA GLU A 298 28.37 1.10 -12.31
C GLU A 298 27.63 -0.16 -11.88
N ALA A 299 26.71 -0.03 -10.90
CA ALA A 299 25.82 -1.12 -10.50
C ALA A 299 25.00 -1.63 -11.71
N LEU A 300 24.41 -0.73 -12.50
CA LEU A 300 23.64 -1.08 -13.69
C LEU A 300 24.51 -1.80 -14.74
N ARG A 301 25.67 -1.22 -15.07
CA ARG A 301 26.62 -1.78 -16.04
C ARG A 301 26.99 -3.23 -15.69
N GLU A 302 27.39 -3.50 -14.44
CA GLU A 302 27.75 -4.84 -13.98
C GLU A 302 26.56 -5.82 -13.98
N GLY A 303 25.35 -5.33 -13.70
CA GLY A 303 24.13 -6.13 -13.81
C GLY A 303 23.84 -6.55 -15.25
N LEU A 304 24.02 -5.64 -16.20
CA LEU A 304 23.84 -5.95 -17.63
C LEU A 304 24.90 -6.92 -18.14
N VAL A 305 26.18 -6.75 -17.75
CA VAL A 305 27.25 -7.72 -18.09
C VAL A 305 26.89 -9.12 -17.60
N LYS A 306 26.43 -9.24 -16.35
CA LYS A 306 25.98 -10.53 -15.78
C LYS A 306 24.76 -11.11 -16.48
N SER A 307 23.89 -10.26 -17.00
CA SER A 307 22.74 -10.70 -17.80
C SER A 307 23.18 -11.28 -19.15
N VAL A 308 24.23 -10.71 -19.76
CA VAL A 308 24.83 -11.22 -21.01
C VAL A 308 25.59 -12.53 -20.76
N GLU A 309 26.41 -12.60 -19.71
CA GLU A 309 27.25 -13.78 -19.41
C GLU A 309 26.46 -14.96 -18.84
N GLY A 310 25.39 -14.67 -18.09
CA GLY A 310 24.65 -15.66 -17.30
C GLY A 310 23.72 -16.57 -18.10
N ASN A 311 23.58 -16.36 -19.41
CA ASN A 311 22.65 -17.12 -20.26
C ASN A 311 21.23 -17.17 -19.66
N THR A 312 20.82 -16.09 -19.00
CA THR A 312 19.47 -15.97 -18.45
C THR A 312 18.51 -15.94 -19.64
N ASN A 313 17.62 -16.93 -19.74
CA ASN A 313 16.52 -17.02 -20.72
C ASN A 313 15.49 -15.86 -20.58
N ALA A 314 15.90 -14.72 -20.03
CA ALA A 314 15.07 -13.55 -19.80
C ALA A 314 14.73 -12.92 -21.15
N GLN A 315 13.48 -13.06 -21.57
CA GLN A 315 13.00 -12.33 -22.73
C GLN A 315 12.87 -10.82 -22.42
N LYS A 316 12.78 -10.42 -21.13
CA LYS A 316 12.57 -9.04 -20.67
C LYS A 316 13.19 -8.77 -19.29
N LEU A 317 13.74 -7.57 -19.09
CA LEU A 317 14.42 -7.12 -17.87
C LEU A 317 13.80 -5.82 -17.35
N ILE A 318 13.43 -5.78 -16.06
CA ILE A 318 13.05 -4.54 -15.36
C ILE A 318 14.16 -4.16 -14.37
N VAL A 319 14.61 -2.92 -14.42
CA VAL A 319 15.65 -2.40 -13.52
C VAL A 319 15.03 -1.39 -12.56
N GLU A 320 15.25 -1.59 -11.26
CA GLU A 320 14.82 -0.66 -10.21
C GLU A 320 16.03 -0.04 -9.50
N SER A 321 15.97 1.28 -9.33
CA SER A 321 16.96 2.07 -8.60
C SER A 321 16.24 3.05 -7.69
N ASP A 322 16.81 3.29 -6.51
CA ASP A 322 16.32 4.33 -5.59
C ASP A 322 16.90 5.73 -5.90
N ASN A 323 17.73 5.84 -6.93
CA ASN A 323 18.31 7.09 -7.40
C ASN A 323 17.53 7.62 -8.62
N VAL A 324 16.64 8.58 -8.39
CA VAL A 324 15.77 9.17 -9.43
C VAL A 324 16.56 9.82 -10.57
N ILE A 325 17.72 10.43 -10.28
CA ILE A 325 18.55 11.09 -11.30
C ILE A 325 19.12 10.04 -12.26
N LEU A 326 19.60 8.91 -11.72
CA LEU A 326 20.03 7.77 -12.54
C LEU A 326 18.89 7.27 -13.41
N VAL A 327 17.70 7.08 -12.85
CA VAL A 327 16.52 6.59 -13.59
C VAL A 327 16.16 7.56 -14.71
N GLN A 328 16.18 8.87 -14.45
CA GLN A 328 15.93 9.87 -15.47
C GLN A 328 16.97 9.80 -16.60
N TYR A 329 18.26 9.75 -16.26
CA TYR A 329 19.35 9.67 -17.23
C TYR A 329 19.29 8.45 -18.13
N VAL A 330 19.01 7.26 -17.57
CA VAL A 330 18.85 6.03 -18.35
C VAL A 330 17.63 6.11 -19.28
N ASN A 331 16.60 6.87 -18.91
CA ASN A 331 15.40 7.12 -19.72
C ASN A 331 15.54 8.33 -20.67
N GLY A 332 16.73 8.93 -20.82
CA GLY A 332 17.00 9.98 -21.81
C GLY A 332 16.61 11.40 -21.39
N HIS A 333 16.46 11.67 -20.10
CA HIS A 333 16.05 12.99 -19.59
C HIS A 333 16.79 13.37 -18.30
N PRO A 334 17.06 14.65 -18.02
CA PRO A 334 17.62 15.67 -18.93
C PRO A 334 19.10 15.37 -19.26
N GLU A 335 19.75 16.21 -20.09
CA GLU A 335 21.14 16.00 -20.54
C GLU A 335 22.12 15.82 -19.36
N PRO A 336 22.74 14.62 -19.23
CA PRO A 336 23.73 14.34 -18.21
C PRO A 336 25.03 15.10 -18.45
N ASN A 337 25.83 15.29 -17.39
CA ASN A 337 27.20 15.78 -17.55
C ASN A 337 28.05 14.80 -18.38
N GLU A 338 29.18 15.27 -18.92
CA GLU A 338 30.03 14.50 -19.84
C GLU A 338 30.49 13.14 -19.27
N MET A 339 30.82 13.10 -17.97
CA MET A 339 31.22 11.87 -17.28
C MET A 339 30.06 10.85 -17.23
N THR A 340 28.86 11.33 -16.92
CA THR A 340 27.66 10.51 -16.86
C THR A 340 27.25 10.04 -18.26
N MET A 341 27.37 10.90 -19.27
CA MET A 341 27.13 10.55 -20.68
C MET A 341 28.06 9.44 -21.17
N CYS A 342 29.35 9.48 -20.82
CA CYS A 342 30.29 8.41 -21.15
C CYS A 342 29.84 7.06 -20.57
N ARG A 343 29.39 7.04 -19.30
CA ARG A 343 28.90 5.82 -18.64
C ARG A 343 27.59 5.32 -19.24
N LEU A 344 26.67 6.22 -19.56
CA LEU A 344 25.41 5.87 -20.21
C LEU A 344 25.64 5.28 -21.59
N LYS A 345 26.59 5.82 -22.35
CA LYS A 345 26.95 5.27 -23.66
C LYS A 345 27.43 3.81 -23.55
N GLU A 346 28.31 3.52 -22.59
CA GLU A 346 28.74 2.13 -22.31
C GLU A 346 27.55 1.23 -21.95
N ILE A 347 26.58 1.74 -21.18
CA ILE A 347 25.37 1.01 -20.78
C ILE A 347 24.45 0.78 -22.00
N PHE A 348 24.24 1.79 -22.84
CA PHE A 348 23.41 1.67 -24.05
C PHE A 348 24.03 0.70 -25.07
N ASP A 349 25.35 0.75 -25.25
CA ASP A 349 26.09 -0.21 -26.10
C ASP A 349 25.95 -1.66 -25.58
N LEU A 350 25.80 -1.86 -24.26
CA LEU A 350 25.53 -3.18 -23.68
C LEU A 350 24.07 -3.60 -23.88
N LEU A 351 23.11 -2.68 -23.79
CA LEU A 351 21.69 -2.96 -24.02
C LEU A 351 21.43 -3.41 -25.46
N GLU A 352 22.09 -2.80 -26.45
CA GLU A 352 22.02 -3.22 -27.87
C GLU A 352 22.50 -4.66 -28.11
N ARG A 353 23.29 -5.23 -27.19
CA ARG A 353 23.76 -6.64 -27.29
C ARG A 353 22.81 -7.62 -26.61
N ILE A 354 21.89 -7.13 -25.78
CA ILE A 354 20.90 -7.92 -25.04
C ILE A 354 19.58 -8.01 -25.83
N THR A 355 19.21 -6.94 -26.55
CA THR A 355 18.07 -6.88 -27.48
C THR A 355 18.42 -7.44 -28.84
#